data_AF-A0A0R2PT38-F1
#
_entry.id   AF-A0A0R2PT38-F1
#
_cell.length_a   1.000
_cell.length_b   1.000
_cell.length_c   1.000
_cell.angle_alpha   90.00
_cell.angle_beta   90.00
_cell.angle_gamma   90.00
#
_symmetry.space_group_name_H-M   'P 1'
#
loop_
_entity.id
_entity.type
_entity.pdbx_description
1 polymer ?
#
loop_
_entity_poly.entity_id
_entity_poly.type
_entity_poly.pdbx_seq_one_letter_code
_entity_poly.pdbx_strand_id
1 'polypeptide(L)' 'MHLFSRNSIILYSLLGLVSLFLAGFIKDVLEFNTWIEVIITSSIIIPMYMLARKIFGRYLGKE' A
#
# COMPACT_ATOMS: atom_id res chain seq x y z
N MET A 1 -23.49 -8.91 4.71
CA MET A 1 -22.12 -8.36 4.88
C MET A 1 -21.62 -7.84 3.54
N HIS A 2 -21.67 -6.52 3.33
CA HIS A 2 -21.28 -5.85 2.08
C HIS A 2 -19.75 -5.66 1.95
N LEU A 3 -18.97 -6.46 2.68
CA LEU A 3 -17.50 -6.42 2.76
C LEU A 3 -16.85 -7.12 1.55
N PHE A 4 -17.62 -7.89 0.79
CA PHE A 4 -17.21 -8.63 -0.41
C PHE A 4 -17.80 -8.03 -1.70
N SER A 5 -17.98 -6.71 -1.77
CA SER A 5 -18.17 -6.09 -3.08
C SER A 5 -16.88 -6.28 -3.88
N ARG A 6 -17.00 -6.73 -5.14
CA ARG A 6 -15.90 -6.98 -6.08
C ARG A 6 -14.87 -5.84 -6.11
N ASN A 7 -15.33 -4.61 -5.89
CA ASN A 7 -14.51 -3.41 -5.78
C ASN A 7 -13.50 -3.46 -4.62
N SER A 8 -13.86 -3.98 -3.44
CA SER A 8 -12.94 -4.08 -2.30
C SER A 8 -11.81 -5.07 -2.58
N ILE A 9 -12.09 -6.22 -3.21
CA ILE A 9 -11.05 -7.20 -3.60
C ILE A 9 -10.08 -6.60 -4.61
N ILE A 10 -10.60 -5.92 -5.64
CA ILE A 10 -9.78 -5.25 -6.66
C ILE A 10 -8.91 -4.18 -6.01
N LEU A 11 -9.45 -3.42 -5.05
CA LEU A 11 -8.71 -2.37 -4.34
C LEU A 11 -7.60 -2.94 -3.43
N TYR A 12 -7.88 -3.99 -2.64
CA TYR A 12 -6.83 -4.63 -1.82
C TYR A 12 -5.74 -5.25 -2.68
N SER A 13 -6.10 -5.84 -3.83
CA SER A 13 -5.15 -6.41 -4.79
C SER A 13 -4.33 -5.32 -5.49
N LEU A 14 -4.94 -4.21 -5.91
CA LEU A 14 -4.26 -3.06 -6.49
C LEU A 14 -3.32 -2.39 -5.48
N LEU A 15 -3.75 -2.25 -4.23
CA LEU A 15 -2.92 -1.69 -3.17
C LEU A 15 -1.69 -2.56 -2.85
N GLY A 16 -1.85 -3.88 -2.92
CA GLY A 16 -0.74 -4.83 -2.84
C GLY A 16 0.24 -4.71 -4.02
N LEU A 17 -0.27 -4.52 -5.24
CA LEU A 17 0.53 -4.30 -6.44
C LEU A 17 1.32 -2.99 -6.35
N VAL A 18 0.68 -1.91 -5.92
CA VAL A 18 1.35 -0.61 -5.67
C VAL A 18 2.43 -0.76 -4.59
N SER A 19 2.18 -1.54 -3.54
CA SER A 19 3.18 -1.81 -2.49
C SER A 19 4.40 -2.58 -3.02
N LEU A 20 4.20 -3.57 -3.88
CA LEU A 20 5.29 -4.31 -4.54
C LEU A 20 6.09 -3.42 -5.48
N PHE A 21 5.40 -2.56 -6.24
CA PHE A 21 6.03 -1.61 -7.16
C PHE A 21 6.86 -0.58 -6.40
N LEU A 22 6.35 -0.05 -5.28
CA LEU A 22 7.10 0.87 -4.42
C LEU A 22 8.32 0.20 -3.78
N ALA A 23 8.19 -1.03 -3.31
CA ALA A 23 9.32 -1.76 -2.74
C ALA A 23 10.44 -1.98 -3.77
N GLY A 24 10.08 -2.35 -5.00
CA GLY A 24 11.04 -2.46 -6.10
C GLY A 24 11.67 -1.12 -6.48
N PHE A 25 10.88 -0.04 -6.50
CA PHE A 25 11.37 1.31 -6.79
C PHE A 25 12.32 1.84 -5.71
N ILE A 26 12.01 1.62 -4.43
CA ILE A 26 12.88 2.03 -3.33
C ILE A 26 14.19 1.25 -3.37
N LYS A 27 14.15 -0.03 -3.74
CA LYS A 27 15.34 -0.86 -3.93
C LYS A 27 16.22 -0.39 -5.10
N ASP A 28 15.62 0.12 -6.17
CA ASP A 28 16.34 0.68 -7.32
C ASP A 28 16.99 2.04 -6.98
N VAL A 29 16.31 2.86 -6.18
CA VAL A 29 16.78 4.20 -5.77
C VAL A 29 17.81 4.14 -4.64
N LEU A 30 17.72 3.14 -3.75
CA LEU A 30 18.57 3.00 -2.57
C LEU A 30 19.54 1.83 -2.79
N GLU A 31 20.65 2.05 -3.49
CA GLU A 31 21.77 1.08 -3.62
C GLU A 31 22.56 0.91 -2.29
N PHE A 32 21.86 0.85 -1.15
CA PHE A 32 22.41 0.78 0.19
C PHE A 32 22.20 -0.59 0.84
N ASN A 33 22.77 -0.77 2.03
CA ASN A 33 22.63 -1.98 2.84
C ASN A 33 21.15 -2.43 2.96
N THR A 34 20.87 -3.68 2.57
CA THR A 34 19.51 -4.27 2.44
C THR A 34 18.66 -4.12 3.70
N TRP A 35 19.28 -4.12 4.89
CA TRP A 35 18.55 -3.93 6.16
C TRP A 35 17.98 -2.51 6.32
N ILE A 36 18.72 -1.48 5.89
CA ILE A 36 18.30 -0.08 6.00
C ILE A 36 17.20 0.22 4.98
N GLU A 37 17.34 -0.33 3.77
CA GLU A 37 16.34 -0.25 2.71
C GLU A 37 14.98 -0.80 3.16
N VAL A 38 14.94 -1.96 3.81
CA VAL A 38 13.70 -2.58 4.31
C VAL A 38 13.03 -1.72 5.39
N ILE A 39 13.82 -1.08 6.28
CA ILE A 39 13.29 -0.21 7.34
C ILE A 39 12.68 1.07 6.76
N ILE A 40 13.36 1.70 5.79
CA ILE A 40 12.87 2.90 5.12
C ILE A 40 11.64 2.57 4.27
N THR A 41 11.71 1.47 3.52
CA THR A 41 10.61 0.98 2.69
C THR A 41 9.36 0.71 3.52
N SER A 42 9.50 0.01 4.65
CA SER A 42 8.37 -0.23 5.56
C SER A 42 7.84 1.08 6.16
N SER A 43 8.72 2.01 6.53
CA SER A 43 8.34 3.32 7.06
C SER A 43 7.57 4.19 6.07
N ILE A 44 7.70 3.96 4.75
CA ILE A 44 6.94 4.66 3.70
C ILE A 44 5.66 3.88 3.36
N ILE A 45 5.73 2.56 3.23
CA ILE A 45 4.59 1.72 2.86
C ILE A 45 3.50 1.76 3.94
N ILE A 46 3.85 1.69 5.23
CA ILE A 46 2.88 1.70 6.33
C ILE A 46 2.00 2.97 6.34
N PRO A 47 2.56 4.19 6.36
CA PRO A 47 1.74 5.40 6.33
C PRO A 47 1.00 5.55 4.99
N MET A 48 1.59 5.12 3.87
CA MET A 48 0.89 5.10 2.59
C MET A 48 -0.33 4.16 2.62
N TYR A 49 -0.21 2.99 3.26
CA TYR A 49 -1.29 2.03 3.43
C TYR A 49 -2.39 2.55 4.37
N MET A 50 -2.01 3.24 5.45
CA MET A 50 -2.96 3.93 6.34
C MET A 50 -3.72 5.05 5.61
N LEU A 51 -3.01 5.87 4.83
CA LEU A 51 -3.61 6.96 4.04
C LEU A 51 -4.53 6.41 2.96
N ALA A 52 -4.09 5.41 2.21
CA ALA A 52 -4.90 4.68 1.27
C ALA A 52 -6.18 4.17 1.95
N ARG A 53 -6.07 3.38 3.04
CA ARG A 53 -7.26 2.93 3.77
C ARG A 53 -8.17 4.06 4.23
N LYS A 54 -7.62 5.19 4.66
CA LYS A 54 -8.39 6.34 5.13
C LYS A 54 -9.12 7.07 4.00
N ILE A 55 -8.47 7.24 2.85
CA ILE A 55 -9.06 7.85 1.64
C ILE A 55 -10.09 6.87 1.04
N PHE A 56 -9.76 5.59 0.94
CA PHE A 56 -10.66 4.56 0.42
C PHE A 56 -11.85 4.30 1.34
N GLY A 57 -11.70 4.39 2.66
CA GLY A 57 -12.82 4.35 3.59
C GLY A 57 -13.81 5.50 3.40
N ARG A 58 -13.35 6.66 2.87
CA ARG A 58 -14.21 7.77 2.47
C ARG A 58 -14.82 7.55 1.07
N TYR A 59 -14.07 6.99 0.12
CA TYR A 59 -14.57 6.68 -1.23
C TYR A 59 -15.55 5.49 -1.27
N LEU A 60 -15.41 4.55 -0.34
CA LEU A 60 -16.32 3.42 -0.13
C LEU A 60 -17.33 3.72 0.98
N GLY A 61 -17.52 5.00 1.30
CA GLY A 61 -18.59 5.51 2.13
C GLY A 61 -19.94 5.18 1.52
N LYS A 62 -20.45 3.99 1.85
CA LYS A 62 -21.82 3.92 2.30
C LYS A 62 -21.83 4.56 3.69
N GLU A 63 -22.68 5.56 3.85
CA GLU A 63 -23.31 5.87 5.13
C GLU A 63 -23.67 4.59 5.90
#